data_AF-A0A088GLH3-F1
#
_entry.id   AF-A0A088GLH3-F1
#
_cell.length_a   1.000
_cell.length_b   1.000
_cell.length_c   1.000
_cell.angle_alpha   90.00
_cell.angle_beta   90.00
_cell.angle_gamma   90.00
#
_symmetry.space_group_name_H-M   'P 1'
#
loop_
_entity.id
_entity.type
_entity.pdbx_description
1 polymer ?
#
loop_
_entity_poly.entity_id
_entity_poly.type
_entity_poly.pdbx_seq_one_letter_code
_entity_poly.pdbx_strand_id
1 'polypeptide(L)' 'MRAEILNKKQLAQKLGKHPNYIRTWMNSPKGERFRRVVKEREPNEFNLREVERYLEGANY' A
#
# COMPACT_ATOMS: atom_id res chain seq x y z
N MET A 1 11.19 9.36 -15.03
CA MET A 1 10.90 8.10 -14.30
C MET A 1 9.41 7.81 -14.44
N ARG A 2 9.02 6.70 -15.07
CA ARG A 2 7.62 6.24 -15.02
C ARG A 2 7.30 5.90 -13.56
N ALA A 3 6.22 6.45 -13.01
CA ALA A 3 5.73 5.99 -11.72
C ALA A 3 5.20 4.57 -11.92
N GLU A 4 5.84 3.58 -11.30
CA GLU A 4 5.32 2.22 -11.30
C GLU A 4 4.05 2.18 -10.43
N ILE A 5 2.96 1.73 -11.03
CA ILE A 5 1.68 1.58 -10.34
C ILE A 5 1.51 0.10 -9.95
N LEU A 6 1.15 -0.12 -8.70
CA LEU A 6 0.84 -1.42 -8.14
C LEU A 6 -0.67 -1.60 -8.10
N ASN A 7 -1.12 -2.74 -8.61
CA ASN A 7 -2.49 -3.20 -8.38
C ASN A 7 -2.62 -3.80 -6.98
N LYS A 8 -3.85 -3.85 -6.44
CA LYS A 8 -4.18 -4.45 -5.13
C LYS A 8 -3.53 -5.81 -4.86
N LYS A 9 -3.45 -6.70 -5.86
CA LYS A 9 -2.79 -8.01 -5.71
C LYS A 9 -1.28 -7.87 -5.47
N GLN A 10 -0.61 -6.99 -6.21
CA GLN A 10 0.84 -6.75 -6.08
C GLN A 10 1.14 -6.02 -4.76
N LEU A 11 0.30 -5.05 -4.38
CA LEU A 11 0.39 -4.39 -3.08
C LEU A 11 0.31 -5.41 -1.94
N ALA A 12 -0.67 -6.32 -2.02
CA ALA A 12 -0.85 -7.37 -1.02
C ALA A 12 0.39 -8.27 -0.89
N GLN A 13 0.97 -8.68 -2.01
CA GLN A 13 2.23 -9.44 -2.01
C GLN A 13 3.38 -8.65 -1.37
N LYS A 14 3.57 -7.37 -1.72
CA LYS A 14 4.63 -6.53 -1.13
C LYS A 14 4.48 -6.35 0.38
N LEU A 15 3.24 -6.24 0.87
CA LEU A 15 2.96 -6.08 2.30
C LEU A 15 2.86 -7.42 3.07
N GLY A 16 3.04 -8.56 2.39
CA GLY A 16 2.86 -9.89 2.99
C GLY A 16 1.43 -10.11 3.51
N LYS A 17 0.43 -9.46 2.88
CA LYS A 17 -0.99 -9.57 3.24
C LYS A 17 -1.75 -10.34 2.18
N HIS A 18 -2.86 -10.94 2.57
CA HIS A 18 -3.75 -11.58 1.63
C HIS A 18 -4.62 -10.53 0.89
N PRO A 19 -4.78 -10.62 -0.44
CA PRO A 19 -5.44 -9.59 -1.25
C PRO A 19 -6.89 -9.33 -0.85
N ASN A 20 -7.61 -10.30 -0.29
CA ASN A 20 -8.98 -10.08 0.20
C ASN A 20 -9.02 -9.25 1.49
N TYR A 21 -7.97 -9.29 2.31
CA TYR A 21 -7.93 -8.63 3.61
C TYR A 21 -7.24 -7.27 3.57
N ILE A 22 -6.54 -6.93 2.48
CA ILE A 22 -5.80 -5.68 2.40
C ILE A 22 -6.71 -4.46 2.52
N ARG A 23 -7.91 -4.48 1.92
CA ARG A 23 -8.87 -3.38 2.01
C ARG A 23 -9.35 -3.17 3.44
N THR A 24 -9.65 -4.27 4.14
CA THR A 24 -10.02 -4.26 5.55
C THR A 24 -8.87 -3.74 6.42
N TRP A 25 -7.65 -4.20 6.17
CA TRP A 25 -6.46 -3.76 6.90
C TRP A 25 -6.16 -2.28 6.67
N MET A 26 -6.24 -1.79 5.43
CA MET A 26 -6.04 -0.37 5.09
C MET A 26 -7.02 0.51 5.88
N ASN A 27 -8.29 0.10 5.97
CA ASN A 27 -9.33 0.83 6.70
C ASN A 27 -9.28 0.64 8.22
N SER A 28 -8.49 -0.30 8.71
CA SER A 28 -8.30 -0.53 10.15
C SER A 28 -7.34 0.50 10.76
N PRO A 29 -7.30 0.63 12.11
CA PRO A 29 -6.31 1.46 12.79
C PRO A 29 -4.87 1.09 12.43
N LYS A 30 -4.60 -0.21 12.20
CA LYS A 30 -3.29 -0.73 11.78
C LYS A 30 -2.85 -0.25 10.39
N GLY A 31 -3.79 0.14 9.53
CA GLY A 31 -3.54 0.67 8.18
C GLY A 31 -3.60 2.19 8.11
N GLU A 32 -3.81 2.90 9.23
CA GLU A 32 -3.91 4.36 9.23
C GLU A 32 -2.64 5.03 8.72
N ARG A 33 -1.47 4.59 9.20
CA ARG A 33 -0.17 5.08 8.72
C ARG A 33 0.00 4.83 7.22
N PHE A 34 -0.42 3.66 6.74
CA PHE A 34 -0.37 3.32 5.32
C PHE A 34 -1.22 4.29 4.50
N ARG A 35 -2.49 4.54 4.89
CA ARG A 35 -3.38 5.50 4.20
C ARG A 35 -2.87 6.95 4.19
N ARG A 36 -2.08 7.34 5.20
CA ARG A 36 -1.46 8.69 5.25
C ARG A 36 -0.31 8.82 4.24
N VAL A 37 0.45 7.75 4.03
CA VAL A 37 1.66 7.74 3.19
C VAL A 37 1.35 7.37 1.74
N VAL A 38 0.45 6.41 1.53
CA VAL A 38 0.08 5.86 0.23
C VAL A 38 -1.31 6.32 -0.13
N LYS A 39 -1.43 7.05 -1.26
CA LYS A 39 -2.72 7.50 -1.77
C LYS A 39 -3.18 6.59 -2.90
N GLU A 40 -4.44 6.17 -2.82
CA GLU A 40 -5.09 5.48 -3.94
C GLU A 40 -5.31 6.50 -5.07
N ARG A 41 -4.73 6.24 -6.25
CA ARG A 41 -4.87 7.11 -7.42
C ARG A 41 -6.16 6.83 -8.19
N GLU A 42 -6.41 5.54 -8.36
CA GLU A 42 -7.57 4.94 -9.01
C GLU A 42 -7.96 3.69 -8.21
N PRO A 43 -9.21 3.20 -8.29
CA PRO A 43 -9.66 2.10 -7.46
C PRO A 43 -8.75 0.86 -7.60
N ASN A 44 -8.07 0.47 -6.52
CA ASN A 44 -7.07 -0.61 -6.46
C ASN A 44 -5.69 -0.30 -7.09
N GLU A 45 -5.38 0.96 -7.40
CA GLU A 45 -4.09 1.41 -7.95
C GLU A 45 -3.31 2.28 -6.97
N PHE A 46 -2.08 1.87 -6.68
CA PHE A 46 -1.20 2.45 -5.67
C PHE A 46 0.16 2.80 -6.25
N ASN A 47 0.75 3.92 -5.83
CA ASN A 47 2.08 4.28 -6.31
C ASN A 47 3.16 3.44 -5.61
N LEU A 48 3.98 2.73 -6.38
CA LEU A 48 5.08 1.91 -5.86
C LEU A 48 5.97 2.70 -4.90
N ARG A 49 6.35 3.92 -5.29
CA ARG A 49 7.25 4.77 -4.49
C ARG A 49 6.69 5.12 -3.13
N GLU A 50 5.38 5.34 -3.03
CA GLU A 50 4.74 5.65 -1.74
C GLU A 50 4.73 4.41 -0.84
N VAL A 51 4.46 3.24 -1.42
CA VAL A 51 4.46 1.96 -0.70
C VAL A 51 5.87 1.63 -0.20
N GLU A 52 6.90 1.90 -1.00
CA GLU A 52 8.29 1.73 -0.59
C GLU A 52 8.66 2.67 0.54
N ARG A 53 8.30 3.96 0.45
CA ARG A 53 8.48 4.91 1.57
C ARG A 53 7.81 4.44 2.86
N TYR A 54 6.61 3.87 2.77
CA TYR A 54 5.94 3.30 3.93
C TYR A 54 6.73 2.14 4.55
N LEU A 55 7.25 1.24 3.70
CA LEU A 55 8.07 0.09 4.13
C LEU A 55 9.42 0.53 4.70
N GLU A 56 10.09 1.51 4.09
CA GLU A 56 11.33 2.09 4.59
C GLU A 56 11.13 2.74 5.97
N GLY A 57 10.06 3.52 6.13
CA GLY A 57 9.72 4.13 7.41
C GLY A 57 9.23 3.14 8.46
N ALA A 58 8.87 1.90 8.09
CA ALA A 58 8.47 0.86 9.05
C ALA A 58 9.66 0.11 9.67
N ASN A 59 10.88 0.34 9.17
CA ASN A 59 12.08 -0.37 9.55
C ASN A 59 13.01 0.42 10.49
N TYR A 60 12.49 1.47 11.14
CA TYR A 60 13.20 2.34 12.09
C TYR A 60 12.43 2.43 13.41
#